data_AF-A0A067BR11-F1
#
_entry.id   AF-A0A067BR11-F1
#
_cell.length_a   1.000
_cell.length_b   1.000
_cell.length_c   1.000
_cell.angle_alpha   90.00
_cell.angle_beta   90.00
_cell.angle_gamma   90.00
#
_symmetry.space_group_name_H-M   'P 1'
#
loop_
_entity.id
_entity.type
_entity.pdbx_description
1 polymer ?
#
loop_
_entity_poly.entity_id
_entity_poly.type
_entity_poly.pdbx_seq_one_letter_code
_entity_poly.pdbx_strand_id
1 'polypeptide(L)'
;MAIHAGLRLNTSDVSLYTEMFLDWFFGLPVERVLAMTSTTASSPLQRWLEPWIHASSYPHVLEDSEAFTLPELSPPLRSVFDACRKSDKLLHVYVLTHHLDVGTRAHAHALQESTLGQISVLGAGLRWRVLQHCLHKVLYLTCLLRLPGKLSIDAVEGVDELLRAIAICQLQQAPDADDAPIVCYDSGEAWMAAWQAQLESSSSRRLVASVLQSFRQLQHADSLACCRATVLFSAWNADRSQMSYLELALDEVEAVTTPSTKVALVAHVWETYVRTHVASILAYWVDVASGRSVSKGLQPSIARQFLHLVRQLLDLVGGAATPSREFLDDDDEALLTSQLVEQIAWTGSDTDVLSLFGAAWPPRYTHATLATSLSRIDGVPTTSVQLHCQLLSVLDAFSAVPDAAVPLQTLFGAPQLLCAPDGLTTPPPIDAAGASALTAARYQFVLRLLQSDVAVGFNVASTFYLPLDAIKQDHAVFLYESGLDSHAEELLGKLTLSPGICRRLGCIARTRVALVLSRMRSRPEYAALMTRMPADVCTWVCSPSPPFPPDNAVIERDATPSISATYFLLTQCLQWFPAPSMEHTKTTGMLGLVKSLLDQLKQERQTTTAAARVRGNQ
;
A
#
# COMPACT_ATOMS: atom_id res chain seq x y z
N MET A 1 19.80 56.70 -27.04
CA MET A 1 18.51 57.38 -26.77
C MET A 1 17.41 56.33 -26.86
N ALA A 2 16.95 55.89 -25.69
CA ALA A 2 16.29 54.61 -25.45
C ALA A 2 14.99 54.44 -26.24
N ILE A 3 14.82 53.30 -26.91
CA ILE A 3 13.59 52.90 -27.61
C ILE A 3 12.35 53.12 -26.71
N HIS A 4 12.47 52.83 -25.40
CA HIS A 4 11.40 53.03 -24.42
C HIS A 4 11.04 54.51 -24.21
N ALA A 5 12.01 55.42 -24.24
CA ALA A 5 11.77 56.85 -24.15
C ALA A 5 11.08 57.37 -25.42
N GLY A 6 11.49 56.89 -26.60
CA GLY A 6 10.84 57.20 -27.88
C GLY A 6 9.39 56.71 -27.96
N LEU A 7 9.10 55.57 -27.34
CA LEU A 7 7.76 54.96 -27.27
C LEU A 7 6.93 55.43 -26.06
N ARG A 8 7.46 56.35 -25.23
CA ARG A 8 6.82 56.84 -23.99
C ARG A 8 6.46 55.73 -22.99
N LEU A 9 7.19 54.61 -23.02
CA LEU A 9 6.97 53.48 -22.12
C LEU A 9 7.45 53.78 -20.68
N ASN A 10 8.31 54.79 -20.53
CA ASN A 10 8.78 55.27 -19.22
C ASN A 10 7.70 56.07 -18.45
N THR A 11 6.58 56.43 -19.08
CA THR A 11 5.45 57.15 -18.46
C THR A 11 4.22 56.26 -18.21
N SER A 12 4.26 55.02 -18.68
CA SER A 12 3.26 53.97 -18.45
C SER A 12 3.68 53.03 -17.30
N ASP A 13 2.75 52.22 -16.79
CA ASP A 13 3.06 51.18 -15.80
C ASP A 13 4.11 50.21 -16.36
N VAL A 14 5.29 50.21 -15.74
CA VAL A 14 6.44 49.43 -16.17
C VAL A 14 6.17 47.93 -16.15
N SER A 15 5.32 47.51 -15.22
CA SER A 15 4.90 46.14 -15.03
C SER A 15 4.07 45.67 -16.22
N LEU A 16 3.10 46.49 -16.65
CA LEU A 16 2.18 46.17 -17.74
C LEU A 16 2.91 45.92 -19.06
N TYR A 17 3.86 46.79 -19.45
CA TYR A 17 4.55 46.59 -20.72
C TYR A 17 5.59 45.47 -20.65
N THR A 18 6.12 45.16 -19.46
CA THR A 18 6.98 43.99 -19.26
C THR A 18 6.18 42.70 -19.47
N GLU A 19 4.96 42.63 -18.92
CA GLU A 19 4.02 41.52 -19.15
C GLU A 19 3.66 41.38 -20.64
N MET A 20 3.29 42.48 -21.31
CA MET A 20 3.01 42.46 -22.74
C MET A 20 4.20 41.97 -23.58
N PHE A 21 5.43 42.34 -23.21
CA PHE A 21 6.64 41.83 -23.86
C PHE A 21 6.80 40.32 -23.66
N LEU A 22 6.60 39.83 -22.44
CA LEU A 22 6.73 38.41 -22.12
C LEU A 22 5.68 37.59 -22.88
N ASP A 23 4.42 38.04 -22.88
CA ASP A 23 3.33 37.41 -23.63
C ASP A 23 3.62 37.36 -25.12
N TRP A 24 4.09 38.48 -25.69
CA TRP A 24 4.48 38.54 -27.08
C TRP A 24 5.65 37.59 -27.37
N PHE A 25 6.74 37.68 -26.62
CA PHE A 25 7.96 36.95 -26.89
C PHE A 25 7.75 35.45 -26.76
N PHE A 26 7.17 34.99 -25.63
CA PHE A 26 6.85 33.59 -25.45
C PHE A 26 5.72 33.12 -26.39
N GLY A 27 4.87 34.00 -26.90
CA GLY A 27 3.88 33.70 -27.93
C GLY A 27 4.45 33.48 -29.35
N LEU A 28 5.72 33.81 -29.60
CA LEU A 28 6.32 33.68 -30.92
C LEU A 28 6.50 32.22 -31.35
N PRO A 29 6.34 31.89 -32.64
CA PRO A 29 6.76 30.61 -33.21
C PRO A 29 8.28 30.40 -33.04
N VAL A 30 8.70 29.15 -32.86
CA VAL A 30 10.11 28.78 -32.64
C VAL A 30 11.01 29.28 -33.78
N GLU A 31 10.55 29.23 -35.02
CA GLU A 31 11.31 29.67 -36.20
C GLU A 31 11.65 31.17 -36.12
N ARG A 32 10.72 31.97 -35.58
CA ARG A 32 10.93 33.42 -35.39
C ARG A 32 11.93 33.70 -34.29
N VAL A 33 11.90 32.92 -33.22
CA VAL A 33 12.84 33.05 -32.10
C VAL A 33 14.25 32.66 -32.51
N LEU A 34 14.41 31.56 -33.26
CA LEU A 34 15.72 31.14 -33.77
C LEU A 34 16.33 32.16 -34.75
N ALA A 35 15.50 32.90 -35.48
CA ALA A 35 15.95 34.01 -36.32
C ALA A 35 16.42 35.24 -35.52
N MET A 36 16.16 35.30 -34.21
CA MET A 36 16.53 36.41 -33.33
C MET A 36 17.82 36.17 -32.53
N THR A 37 18.60 35.12 -32.83
CA THR A 37 19.80 34.70 -32.07
C THR A 37 20.99 35.68 -32.09
N SER A 38 21.02 36.66 -32.99
CA SER A 38 22.13 37.62 -33.08
C SER A 38 22.14 38.58 -31.89
N THR A 39 23.21 38.56 -31.09
CA THR A 39 23.41 39.39 -29.88
C THR A 39 24.15 40.71 -30.11
N THR A 40 24.41 41.07 -31.37
CA THR A 40 25.06 42.35 -31.70
C THR A 40 24.26 43.56 -31.20
N ALA A 41 24.92 44.69 -30.95
CA ALA A 41 24.26 45.93 -30.52
C ALA A 41 23.22 46.49 -31.52
N SER A 42 23.27 46.07 -32.80
CA SER A 42 22.27 46.42 -33.81
C SER A 42 21.01 45.53 -33.77
N SER A 43 21.07 44.40 -33.06
CA SER A 43 19.96 43.47 -32.90
C SER A 43 18.72 44.16 -32.31
N PRO A 44 17.53 44.00 -32.92
CA PRO A 44 16.31 44.60 -32.40
C PRO A 44 15.99 44.17 -30.97
N LEU A 45 16.18 42.88 -30.65
CA LEU A 45 15.93 42.35 -29.31
C LEU A 45 16.94 42.93 -28.31
N GLN A 46 18.23 43.00 -28.69
CA GLN A 46 19.26 43.56 -27.82
C GLN A 46 18.99 45.02 -27.47
N ARG A 47 18.60 45.84 -28.46
CA ARG A 47 18.26 47.26 -28.26
C ARG A 47 16.98 47.46 -27.44
N TRP A 48 16.04 46.51 -27.50
CA TRP A 48 14.84 46.52 -26.67
C TRP A 48 15.19 46.25 -25.20
N LEU A 49 16.07 45.29 -24.93
CA LEU A 49 16.45 44.92 -23.55
C LEU A 49 17.41 45.94 -22.90
N GLU A 50 18.16 46.69 -23.69
CA GLU A 50 19.18 47.66 -23.25
C GLU A 50 18.71 48.61 -22.13
N PRO A 51 17.53 49.28 -22.20
CA PRO A 51 17.10 50.19 -21.14
C PRO A 51 16.84 49.49 -19.81
N TRP A 52 16.41 48.23 -19.82
CA TRP A 52 16.22 47.43 -18.61
C TRP A 52 17.55 46.99 -17.99
N ILE A 53 18.54 46.68 -18.82
CA ILE A 53 19.90 46.33 -18.41
C ILE A 53 20.62 47.54 -17.79
N HIS A 54 20.47 48.72 -18.39
CA HIS A 54 21.08 49.95 -17.88
C HIS A 54 20.42 50.47 -16.59
N ALA A 55 19.19 50.04 -16.30
CA ALA A 55 18.49 50.40 -15.07
C ALA A 55 18.90 49.54 -13.86
N SER A 56 19.72 48.51 -14.05
CA SER A 56 20.24 47.67 -12.96
C SER A 56 21.33 48.39 -12.15
N SER A 57 21.42 48.05 -10.87
CA SER A 57 22.45 48.58 -9.96
C SER A 57 23.67 47.65 -9.93
N TYR A 58 24.87 48.19 -10.09
CA TYR A 58 26.11 47.44 -10.08
C TYR A 58 26.91 47.74 -8.81
N PRO A 59 27.34 46.71 -8.06
CA PRO A 59 28.07 46.89 -6.82
C PRO A 59 29.49 47.42 -7.08
N HIS A 60 30.02 48.12 -6.08
CA HIS A 60 31.43 48.49 -6.05
C HIS A 60 32.31 47.26 -5.82
N VAL A 61 33.57 47.33 -6.26
CA VAL A 61 34.57 46.29 -6.01
C VAL A 61 34.69 46.04 -4.50
N LEU A 62 34.63 44.77 -4.11
CA LEU A 62 34.82 44.33 -2.72
C LEU A 62 36.32 44.31 -2.38
N GLU A 63 36.65 44.52 -1.10
CA GLU A 63 38.05 44.51 -0.63
C GLU A 63 38.70 43.12 -0.75
N ASP A 64 37.89 42.05 -0.65
CA ASP A 64 38.31 40.68 -0.88
C ASP A 64 38.33 40.36 -2.38
N SER A 65 39.52 40.04 -2.90
CA SER A 65 39.73 39.80 -4.35
C SER A 65 38.98 38.59 -4.91
N GLU A 66 38.49 37.71 -4.05
CA GLU A 66 37.73 36.51 -4.41
C GLU A 66 36.22 36.66 -4.17
N ALA A 67 35.75 37.80 -3.64
CA ALA A 67 34.33 38.00 -3.40
C ALA A 67 33.70 38.86 -4.51
N PHE A 68 32.47 38.54 -4.90
CA PHE A 68 31.67 39.40 -5.76
C PHE A 68 30.20 39.42 -5.35
N THR A 69 29.53 40.54 -5.60
CA THR A 69 28.08 40.66 -5.42
C THR A 69 27.43 40.66 -6.79
N LEU A 70 26.32 39.94 -6.93
CA LEU A 70 25.57 39.96 -8.18
C LEU A 70 24.83 41.31 -8.36
N PRO A 71 24.83 41.94 -9.55
CA PRO A 71 24.15 43.23 -9.79
C PRO A 71 22.65 43.18 -9.46
N GLU A 72 22.06 44.19 -8.85
CA GLU A 72 20.61 44.17 -8.58
C GLU A 72 19.82 44.24 -9.89
N LEU A 73 18.91 43.28 -10.10
CA LEU A 73 18.03 43.28 -11.28
C LEU A 73 17.00 44.40 -11.17
N SER A 74 16.86 45.19 -12.24
CA SER A 74 15.72 46.11 -12.36
C SER A 74 14.39 45.32 -12.33
N PRO A 75 13.28 45.93 -11.88
CA PRO A 75 12.00 45.22 -11.78
C PRO A 75 11.58 44.46 -13.05
N PRO A 76 11.76 45.01 -14.27
CA PRO A 76 11.49 44.26 -15.50
C PRO A 76 12.35 43.02 -15.67
N LEU A 77 13.65 43.10 -15.38
CA LEU A 77 14.56 41.95 -15.50
C LEU A 77 14.27 40.88 -14.46
N ARG A 78 13.75 41.26 -13.28
CA ARG A 78 13.26 40.29 -12.28
C ARG A 78 12.08 39.50 -12.83
N SER A 79 11.09 40.17 -13.42
CA SER A 79 9.96 39.50 -14.08
C SER A 79 10.40 38.61 -15.24
N VAL A 80 11.38 39.05 -16.03
CA VAL A 80 11.95 38.24 -17.12
C VAL A 80 12.68 37.00 -16.57
N PHE A 81 13.45 37.15 -15.49
CA PHE A 81 14.13 36.03 -14.84
C PHE A 81 13.12 34.98 -14.37
N ASP A 82 12.07 35.41 -13.66
CA ASP A 82 11.01 34.51 -13.18
C ASP A 82 10.26 33.82 -14.32
N ALA A 83 9.97 34.53 -15.40
CA ALA A 83 9.31 33.96 -16.58
C ALA A 83 10.20 32.90 -17.26
N CYS A 84 11.50 33.18 -17.42
CA CYS A 84 12.47 32.24 -17.97
C CYS A 84 12.58 30.95 -17.14
N ARG A 85 12.56 31.07 -15.81
CA ARG A 85 12.64 29.92 -14.90
C ARG A 85 11.41 29.02 -15.00
N LYS A 86 10.22 29.61 -15.09
CA LYS A 86 8.93 28.91 -15.09
C LYS A 86 8.48 28.39 -16.45
N SER A 87 9.00 28.94 -17.54
CA SER A 87 8.54 28.60 -18.89
C SER A 87 9.00 27.20 -19.33
N ASP A 88 8.08 26.48 -19.97
CA ASP A 88 8.30 25.22 -20.70
C ASP A 88 8.81 25.44 -22.13
N LYS A 89 8.90 26.70 -22.59
CA LYS A 89 9.37 27.08 -23.93
C LYS A 89 10.89 27.23 -23.94
N LEU A 90 11.56 26.08 -23.83
CA LEU A 90 13.01 25.99 -23.59
C LEU A 90 13.88 26.76 -24.60
N LEU A 91 13.51 26.78 -25.89
CA LEU A 91 14.24 27.54 -26.91
C LEU A 91 14.09 29.06 -26.76
N HIS A 92 12.91 29.53 -26.36
CA HIS A 92 12.66 30.94 -26.04
C HIS A 92 13.51 31.37 -24.85
N VAL A 93 13.55 30.54 -23.80
CA VAL A 93 14.39 30.77 -22.62
C VAL A 93 15.86 30.83 -23.01
N TYR A 94 16.34 29.91 -23.86
CA TYR A 94 17.73 29.90 -24.32
C TYR A 94 18.11 31.23 -25.00
N VAL A 95 17.33 31.66 -25.98
CA VAL A 95 17.60 32.91 -26.72
C VAL A 95 17.55 34.11 -25.79
N LEU A 96 16.50 34.25 -24.97
CA LEU A 96 16.34 35.42 -24.11
C LEU A 96 17.44 35.53 -23.05
N THR A 97 17.79 34.42 -22.39
CA THR A 97 18.89 34.39 -21.41
C THR A 97 20.24 34.69 -22.07
N HIS A 98 20.46 34.28 -23.33
CA HIS A 98 21.69 34.57 -24.07
C HIS A 98 21.87 36.06 -24.37
N HIS A 99 20.80 36.72 -24.80
CA HIS A 99 20.80 38.17 -24.97
C HIS A 99 21.08 38.93 -23.67
N LEU A 100 20.50 38.47 -22.57
CA LEU A 100 20.65 39.11 -21.26
C LEU A 100 22.05 38.89 -20.68
N ASP A 101 22.65 37.71 -20.83
CA ASP A 101 24.06 37.47 -20.48
C ASP A 101 24.99 38.43 -21.24
N VAL A 102 24.92 38.42 -22.58
CA VAL A 102 25.80 39.25 -23.41
C VAL A 102 25.61 40.74 -23.13
N GLY A 103 24.35 41.18 -23.00
CA GLY A 103 24.03 42.58 -22.74
C GLY A 103 24.50 43.08 -21.38
N THR A 104 24.27 42.30 -20.32
CA THR A 104 24.70 42.67 -18.96
C THR A 104 26.23 42.71 -18.85
N ARG A 105 26.95 41.76 -19.46
CA ARG A 105 28.42 41.78 -19.48
C ARG A 105 28.97 42.98 -20.27
N ALA A 106 28.41 43.27 -21.44
CA ALA A 106 28.84 44.41 -22.24
C ALA A 106 28.64 45.74 -21.49
N HIS A 107 27.51 45.89 -20.79
CA HIS A 107 27.25 47.09 -20.00
C HIS A 107 28.17 47.19 -18.78
N ALA A 108 28.37 46.09 -18.04
CA ALA A 108 29.29 46.07 -16.91
C ALA A 108 30.72 46.42 -17.34
N HIS A 109 31.17 45.94 -18.50
CA HIS A 109 32.49 46.26 -19.03
C HIS A 109 32.63 47.76 -19.31
N ALA A 110 31.63 48.38 -19.95
CA ALA A 110 31.62 49.82 -20.18
C ALA A 110 31.62 50.62 -18.86
N LEU A 111 30.92 50.13 -17.83
CA LEU A 111 30.94 50.72 -16.49
C LEU A 111 32.32 50.58 -15.82
N GLN A 112 32.97 49.43 -15.91
CA GLN A 112 34.32 49.23 -15.37
C GLN A 112 35.33 50.17 -16.01
N GLU A 113 35.29 50.35 -17.34
CA GLU A 113 36.16 51.27 -18.06
C GLU A 113 35.91 52.73 -17.66
N SER A 114 34.64 53.15 -17.62
CA SER A 114 34.25 54.53 -17.31
C SER A 114 34.45 54.93 -15.84
N THR A 115 34.44 53.95 -14.93
CA THR A 115 34.65 54.17 -13.49
C THR A 115 36.07 53.84 -13.03
N LEU A 116 37.01 53.63 -13.97
CA LEU A 116 38.41 53.27 -13.69
C LEU A 116 38.52 52.06 -12.75
N GLY A 117 37.63 51.08 -12.90
CA GLY A 117 37.62 49.85 -12.12
C GLY A 117 36.89 49.91 -10.78
N GLN A 118 36.16 50.98 -10.45
CA GLN A 118 35.36 51.03 -9.21
C GLN A 118 34.14 50.09 -9.24
N ILE A 119 33.66 49.74 -10.43
CA ILE A 119 32.61 48.75 -10.66
C ILE A 119 33.22 47.47 -11.21
N SER A 120 32.85 46.33 -10.63
CA SER A 120 33.31 45.02 -11.08
C SER A 120 32.44 44.46 -12.21
N VAL A 121 33.08 43.81 -13.19
CA VAL A 121 32.41 42.97 -14.19
C VAL A 121 32.17 41.55 -13.64
N LEU A 122 32.84 41.18 -12.55
CA LEU A 122 32.67 39.86 -11.94
C LEU A 122 31.22 39.68 -11.47
N GLY A 123 30.63 38.53 -11.83
CA GLY A 123 29.21 38.25 -11.57
C GLY A 123 28.23 38.85 -12.60
N ALA A 124 28.65 39.76 -13.48
CA ALA A 124 27.80 40.24 -14.56
C ALA A 124 27.45 39.09 -15.52
N GLY A 125 26.17 38.98 -15.88
CA GLY A 125 25.66 37.89 -16.71
C GLY A 125 25.59 36.51 -16.04
N LEU A 126 26.17 36.34 -14.84
CA LEU A 126 26.32 35.03 -14.19
C LEU A 126 24.97 34.32 -13.99
N ARG A 127 23.94 35.03 -13.53
CA ARG A 127 22.59 34.45 -13.32
C ARG A 127 22.00 33.87 -14.59
N TRP A 128 22.20 34.55 -15.72
CA TRP A 128 21.69 34.11 -17.02
C TRP A 128 22.48 32.90 -17.52
N ARG A 129 23.80 32.86 -17.28
CA ARG A 129 24.65 31.69 -17.55
C ARG A 129 24.27 30.50 -16.68
N VAL A 130 23.92 30.71 -15.41
CA VAL A 130 23.39 29.64 -14.54
C VAL A 130 22.08 29.10 -15.10
N LEU A 131 21.12 29.95 -15.47
CA LEU A 131 19.87 29.50 -16.09
C LEU A 131 20.12 28.71 -17.40
N GLN A 132 21.07 29.14 -18.24
CA GLN A 132 21.45 28.38 -19.44
C GLN A 132 22.05 27.02 -19.10
N HIS A 133 22.89 26.95 -18.07
CA HIS A 133 23.48 25.69 -17.64
C HIS A 133 22.41 24.71 -17.14
N CYS A 134 21.47 25.19 -16.32
CA CYS A 134 20.32 24.39 -15.89
C CYS A 134 19.44 23.98 -17.08
N LEU A 135 19.21 24.89 -18.03
CA LEU A 135 18.40 24.65 -19.23
C LEU A 135 18.95 23.50 -20.08
N HIS A 136 20.27 23.36 -20.22
CA HIS A 136 20.85 22.24 -20.95
C HIS A 136 20.47 20.88 -20.33
N LYS A 137 20.46 20.79 -18.99
CA LYS A 137 20.03 19.57 -18.28
C LYS A 137 18.54 19.31 -18.44
N VAL A 138 17.71 20.36 -18.38
CA VAL A 138 16.25 20.26 -18.61
C VAL A 138 15.96 19.79 -20.03
N LEU A 139 16.66 20.34 -21.03
CA LEU A 139 16.56 19.93 -22.42
C LEU A 139 16.94 18.46 -22.60
N TYR A 140 18.06 18.04 -22.01
CA TYR A 140 18.53 16.65 -22.06
C TYR A 140 17.49 15.69 -21.45
N LEU A 141 16.97 16.00 -20.26
CA LEU A 141 15.91 15.23 -19.60
C LEU A 141 14.62 15.17 -20.43
N THR A 142 14.18 16.32 -20.96
CA THR A 142 12.99 16.45 -21.81
C THR A 142 13.09 15.55 -23.04
N CYS A 143 14.26 15.53 -23.68
CA CYS A 143 14.54 14.73 -24.86
C CYS A 143 14.56 13.23 -24.54
N LEU A 144 15.24 12.81 -23.46
CA LEU A 144 15.34 11.40 -23.07
C LEU A 144 14.01 10.82 -22.59
N LEU A 145 13.25 11.58 -21.79
CA LEU A 145 11.95 11.16 -21.26
C LEU A 145 10.82 11.34 -22.27
N ARG A 146 11.07 11.99 -23.41
CA ARG A 146 10.08 12.32 -24.45
C ARG A 146 8.89 13.10 -23.89
N LEU A 147 9.18 14.10 -23.05
CA LEU A 147 8.18 14.96 -22.40
C LEU A 147 8.25 16.41 -22.94
N PRO A 148 8.11 16.65 -24.25
CA PRO A 148 8.27 17.99 -24.82
C PRO A 148 7.28 18.96 -24.19
N GLY A 149 7.78 20.11 -23.71
CA GLY A 149 6.95 21.19 -23.15
C GLY A 149 6.31 20.85 -21.80
N LYS A 150 6.85 19.90 -21.03
CA LYS A 150 6.38 19.62 -19.66
C LYS A 150 7.37 20.04 -18.58
N LEU A 151 8.66 20.00 -18.87
CA LEU A 151 9.70 20.35 -17.91
C LEU A 151 10.17 21.80 -18.13
N SER A 152 10.13 22.60 -17.08
CA SER A 152 10.78 23.91 -16.98
C SER A 152 11.99 23.85 -16.05
N ILE A 153 12.75 24.93 -15.94
CA ILE A 153 13.88 24.99 -15.00
C ILE A 153 13.35 24.89 -13.56
N ASP A 154 12.28 25.62 -13.23
CA ASP A 154 11.60 25.57 -11.91
C ASP A 154 11.07 24.16 -11.59
N ALA A 155 10.43 23.50 -12.56
CA ALA A 155 9.83 22.19 -12.34
C ALA A 155 10.89 21.12 -12.03
N VAL A 156 12.10 21.24 -12.58
CA VAL A 156 13.20 20.29 -12.34
C VAL A 156 13.92 20.52 -11.00
N GLU A 157 13.73 21.69 -10.34
CA GLU A 157 14.02 21.84 -8.90
C GLU A 157 13.14 20.90 -8.08
N GLY A 158 11.90 20.68 -8.53
CA GLY A 158 10.98 19.69 -7.98
C GLY A 158 11.29 18.28 -8.46
N VAL A 159 12.26 17.62 -7.81
CA VAL A 159 12.71 16.24 -8.14
C VAL A 159 11.58 15.20 -8.28
N ASP A 160 10.39 15.45 -7.71
CA ASP A 160 9.20 14.60 -7.78
C ASP A 160 8.68 14.31 -9.19
N GLU A 161 8.59 15.34 -10.06
CA GLU A 161 8.04 15.13 -11.42
C GLU A 161 8.99 14.24 -12.25
N LEU A 162 10.29 14.46 -12.06
CA LEU A 162 11.34 13.70 -12.71
C LEU A 162 11.35 12.24 -12.26
N LEU A 163 11.35 11.99 -10.95
CA LEU A 163 11.30 10.64 -10.40
C LEU A 163 10.03 9.90 -10.81
N ARG A 164 8.88 10.59 -10.85
CA ARG A 164 7.62 10.01 -11.34
C ARG A 164 7.69 9.62 -12.81
N ALA A 165 8.25 10.49 -13.67
CA ALA A 165 8.43 10.20 -15.08
C ALA A 165 9.36 8.99 -15.30
N ILE A 166 10.47 8.93 -14.58
CA ILE A 166 11.41 7.80 -14.58
C ILE A 166 10.69 6.52 -14.15
N ALA A 167 9.95 6.55 -13.04
CA ALA A 167 9.20 5.40 -12.51
C ALA A 167 8.18 4.87 -13.52
N ILE A 168 7.38 5.74 -14.15
CA ILE A 168 6.41 5.36 -15.18
C ILE A 168 7.12 4.70 -16.37
N CYS A 169 8.21 5.29 -16.83
CA CYS A 169 8.95 4.73 -17.96
C CYS A 169 9.58 3.37 -17.62
N GLN A 170 10.08 3.17 -16.40
CA GLN A 170 10.59 1.87 -15.93
C GLN A 170 9.47 0.83 -15.87
N LEU A 171 8.30 1.16 -15.33
CA LEU A 171 7.15 0.25 -15.26
C LEU A 171 6.64 -0.16 -16.65
N GLN A 172 6.79 0.72 -17.65
CA GLN A 172 6.43 0.43 -19.04
C GLN A 172 7.49 -0.38 -19.80
N GLN A 173 8.69 -0.53 -19.24
CA GLN A 173 9.79 -1.27 -19.84
C GLN A 173 9.86 -2.67 -19.21
N ALA A 174 9.73 -3.72 -20.03
CA ALA A 174 10.04 -5.09 -19.58
C ALA A 174 11.52 -5.15 -19.15
N PRO A 175 11.88 -5.92 -18.11
CA PRO A 175 13.24 -6.03 -17.63
C PRO A 175 14.09 -6.88 -18.59
N ASP A 176 14.55 -6.27 -19.68
CA ASP A 176 15.67 -6.83 -20.44
C ASP A 176 16.93 -6.18 -19.88
N ALA A 177 17.65 -6.96 -19.07
CA ALA A 177 19.02 -6.66 -18.68
C ALA A 177 19.89 -6.61 -19.94
N ASP A 178 20.76 -5.62 -20.00
CA ASP A 178 21.84 -5.51 -20.99
C ASP A 178 21.40 -5.11 -22.41
N ASP A 179 21.35 -3.79 -22.66
CA ASP A 179 21.85 -3.14 -23.90
C ASP A 179 21.45 -1.65 -23.94
N ALA A 180 21.74 -0.88 -22.88
CA ALA A 180 21.65 0.57 -22.92
C ALA A 180 23.06 1.17 -22.94
N PRO A 181 23.55 1.68 -24.09
CA PRO A 181 24.84 2.37 -24.15
C PRO A 181 24.83 3.63 -23.28
N ILE A 182 25.88 3.78 -22.46
CA ILE A 182 26.05 4.88 -21.51
C ILE A 182 26.31 6.18 -22.28
N VAL A 183 25.39 7.15 -22.18
CA VAL A 183 25.63 8.53 -22.65
C VAL A 183 26.16 9.34 -21.47
N CYS A 184 27.46 9.61 -21.46
CA CYS A 184 28.02 10.57 -20.52
C CYS A 184 27.53 11.97 -20.91
N TYR A 185 26.92 12.69 -19.98
CA TYR A 185 26.62 14.10 -20.16
C TYR A 185 27.95 14.87 -20.18
N ASP A 186 28.25 15.50 -21.31
CA ASP A 186 29.23 16.58 -21.39
C ASP A 186 28.50 17.88 -21.75
N SER A 187 29.06 19.01 -21.32
CA SER A 187 28.52 20.34 -21.68
C SER A 187 28.78 20.72 -23.15
N GLY A 188 29.37 19.80 -23.95
CA GLY A 188 29.62 19.98 -25.37
C GLY A 188 28.43 19.53 -26.23
N GLU A 189 28.64 19.47 -27.55
CA GLU A 189 27.62 18.95 -28.49
C GLU A 189 27.77 17.44 -28.74
N ALA A 190 28.80 16.79 -28.17
CA ALA A 190 29.13 15.40 -28.45
C ALA A 190 28.04 14.44 -27.92
N TRP A 191 27.40 14.76 -26.79
CA TRP A 191 26.26 14.00 -26.29
C TRP A 191 25.07 14.01 -27.28
N MET A 192 24.84 15.11 -28.01
CA MET A 192 23.74 15.21 -28.98
C MET A 192 23.94 14.26 -30.15
N ALA A 193 25.17 14.20 -30.67
CA ALA A 193 25.53 13.30 -31.77
C ALA A 193 25.46 11.83 -31.33
N ALA A 194 25.95 11.51 -30.13
CA ALA A 194 25.84 10.16 -29.56
C ALA A 194 24.37 9.75 -29.35
N TRP A 195 23.53 10.68 -28.86
CA TRP A 195 22.10 10.46 -28.65
C TRP A 195 21.32 10.32 -29.95
N GLN A 196 21.59 11.13 -30.97
CA GLN A 196 20.98 10.99 -32.30
C GLN A 196 21.35 9.66 -32.96
N ALA A 197 22.62 9.28 -32.92
CA ALA A 197 23.06 7.97 -33.39
C ALA A 197 22.36 6.82 -32.65
N GLN A 198 22.07 6.98 -31.37
CA GLN A 198 21.29 6.00 -30.59
C GLN A 198 19.82 5.97 -30.99
N LEU A 199 19.17 7.11 -31.17
CA LEU A 199 17.78 7.18 -31.67
C LEU A 199 17.62 6.53 -33.04
N GLU A 200 18.62 6.69 -33.90
CA GLU A 200 18.63 6.15 -35.26
C GLU A 200 18.95 4.65 -35.29
N SER A 201 19.78 4.16 -34.34
CA SER A 201 20.18 2.75 -34.27
C SER A 201 19.27 1.86 -33.44
N SER A 202 18.49 2.41 -32.50
CA SER A 202 17.64 1.64 -31.60
C SER A 202 16.17 1.64 -32.04
N SER A 203 15.64 0.47 -32.39
CA SER A 203 14.21 0.24 -32.64
C SER A 203 13.36 0.22 -31.35
N SER A 204 14.01 0.30 -30.18
CA SER A 204 13.41 0.14 -28.86
C SER A 204 13.54 1.40 -27.99
N ARG A 205 12.45 1.80 -27.36
CA ARG A 205 12.22 3.07 -26.64
C ARG A 205 12.88 3.12 -25.23
N ARG A 206 14.10 2.59 -25.08
CA ARG A 206 14.75 2.26 -23.78
C ARG A 206 15.79 3.31 -23.33
N LEU A 207 15.35 4.52 -22.96
CA LEU A 207 16.25 5.65 -22.64
C LEU A 207 16.40 5.98 -21.15
N VAL A 208 15.76 5.22 -20.24
CA VAL A 208 15.75 5.58 -18.81
C VAL A 208 17.06 5.20 -18.12
N ALA A 209 17.72 4.13 -18.55
CA ALA A 209 19.00 3.71 -17.99
C ALA A 209 20.10 4.77 -18.21
N SER A 210 20.12 5.41 -19.39
CA SER A 210 21.06 6.50 -19.65
C SER A 210 20.77 7.73 -18.78
N VAL A 211 19.50 8.06 -18.49
CA VAL A 211 19.14 9.12 -17.52
C VAL A 211 19.76 8.85 -16.15
N LEU A 212 19.61 7.64 -15.60
CA LEU A 212 20.16 7.30 -14.28
C LEU A 212 21.68 7.30 -14.26
N GLN A 213 22.32 6.94 -15.36
CA GLN A 213 23.78 7.01 -15.50
C GLN A 213 24.30 8.44 -15.62
N SER A 214 23.60 9.31 -16.37
CA SER A 214 23.94 10.73 -16.51
C SER A 214 23.61 11.55 -15.26
N PHE A 215 22.61 11.15 -14.47
CA PHE A 215 22.16 11.83 -13.25
C PHE A 215 22.10 10.87 -12.06
N ARG A 216 23.28 10.50 -11.56
CA ARG A 216 23.43 9.51 -10.49
C ARG A 216 22.69 9.86 -9.20
N GLN A 217 22.47 11.15 -8.91
CA GLN A 217 21.69 11.56 -7.73
C GLN A 217 20.22 11.10 -7.74
N LEU A 218 19.68 10.67 -8.90
CA LEU A 218 18.36 10.05 -9.02
C LEU A 218 18.41 8.53 -8.89
N GLN A 219 19.60 7.95 -8.90
CA GLN A 219 19.84 6.51 -8.87
C GLN A 219 19.90 6.02 -7.41
N HIS A 220 18.74 5.91 -6.78
CA HIS A 220 18.61 5.24 -5.48
C HIS A 220 17.54 4.14 -5.57
N ALA A 221 17.96 2.89 -5.38
CA ALA A 221 17.12 1.72 -5.64
C ALA A 221 15.81 1.75 -4.85
N ASP A 222 15.89 1.96 -3.54
CA ASP A 222 14.71 2.02 -2.68
C ASP A 222 13.83 3.23 -3.00
N SER A 223 14.40 4.37 -3.35
CA SER A 223 13.61 5.58 -3.67
C SER A 223 12.84 5.39 -4.97
N LEU A 224 13.47 4.78 -5.98
CA LEU A 224 12.81 4.45 -7.23
C LEU A 224 11.71 3.40 -7.03
N ALA A 225 11.95 2.38 -6.18
CA ALA A 225 10.93 1.40 -5.80
C ALA A 225 9.75 2.07 -5.07
N CYS A 226 10.00 2.96 -4.11
CA CYS A 226 8.98 3.77 -3.44
C CYS A 226 8.18 4.62 -4.45
N CYS A 227 8.84 5.25 -5.42
CA CYS A 227 8.18 6.03 -6.46
C CYS A 227 7.33 5.14 -7.39
N ARG A 228 7.82 3.97 -7.81
CA ARG A 228 7.05 3.03 -8.64
C ARG A 228 5.83 2.49 -7.89
N ALA A 229 5.99 2.09 -6.64
CA ALA A 229 4.90 1.66 -5.78
C ALA A 229 3.82 2.76 -5.68
N THR A 230 4.19 4.00 -5.36
CA THR A 230 3.22 5.10 -5.24
C THR A 230 2.51 5.45 -6.55
N VAL A 231 3.18 5.34 -7.69
CA VAL A 231 2.56 5.47 -9.02
C VAL A 231 1.52 4.38 -9.26
N LEU A 232 1.84 3.12 -8.92
CA LEU A 232 0.92 1.98 -9.09
C LEU A 232 -0.29 2.08 -8.15
N PHE A 233 -0.08 2.46 -6.88
CA PHE A 233 -1.18 2.74 -5.94
C PHE A 233 -2.08 3.89 -6.43
N SER A 234 -1.50 4.93 -7.01
CA SER A 234 -2.26 6.03 -7.61
C SER A 234 -3.10 5.56 -8.81
N ALA A 235 -2.51 4.75 -9.69
CA ALA A 235 -3.20 4.16 -10.84
C ALA A 235 -4.36 3.24 -10.39
N TRP A 236 -4.13 2.38 -9.40
CA TRP A 236 -5.19 1.57 -8.79
C TRP A 236 -6.29 2.41 -8.15
N ASN A 237 -5.95 3.49 -7.45
CA ASN A 237 -6.96 4.34 -6.81
C ASN A 237 -7.85 5.05 -7.84
N ALA A 238 -7.32 5.33 -9.04
CA ALA A 238 -8.07 5.85 -10.18
C ALA A 238 -8.96 4.79 -10.84
N ASP A 239 -8.49 3.55 -10.99
CA ASP A 239 -9.29 2.40 -11.46
C ASP A 239 -9.24 1.22 -10.49
N ARG A 240 -10.17 1.22 -9.54
CA ARG A 240 -10.21 0.28 -8.41
C ARG A 240 -10.60 -1.15 -8.82
N SER A 241 -11.02 -1.34 -10.07
CA SER A 241 -11.34 -2.68 -10.59
C SER A 241 -10.10 -3.44 -11.03
N GLN A 242 -9.01 -2.73 -11.36
CA GLN A 242 -7.76 -3.30 -11.86
C GLN A 242 -6.83 -3.67 -10.70
N MET A 243 -7.11 -4.80 -10.05
CA MET A 243 -6.31 -5.30 -8.91
C MET A 243 -4.86 -5.65 -9.26
N SER A 244 -4.54 -5.87 -10.54
CA SER A 244 -3.17 -6.11 -11.01
C SER A 244 -2.22 -4.95 -10.69
N TYR A 245 -2.71 -3.70 -10.66
CA TYR A 245 -1.88 -2.57 -10.26
C TYR A 245 -1.52 -2.63 -8.78
N LEU A 246 -2.44 -3.12 -7.94
CA LEU A 246 -2.18 -3.30 -6.51
C LEU A 246 -1.21 -4.46 -6.27
N GLU A 247 -1.33 -5.55 -7.02
CA GLU A 247 -0.38 -6.68 -7.01
C GLU A 247 1.04 -6.22 -7.37
N LEU A 248 1.21 -5.51 -8.50
CA LEU A 248 2.50 -4.94 -8.89
C LEU A 248 3.03 -3.93 -7.87
N ALA A 249 2.14 -3.15 -7.24
CA ALA A 249 2.55 -2.20 -6.21
C ALA A 249 3.13 -2.91 -4.99
N LEU A 250 2.60 -4.10 -4.63
CA LEU A 250 3.14 -4.92 -3.54
C LEU A 250 4.53 -5.43 -3.87
N ASP A 251 4.75 -5.93 -5.08
CA ASP A 251 6.07 -6.39 -5.53
C ASP A 251 7.12 -5.28 -5.40
N GLU A 252 6.76 -4.04 -5.75
CA GLU A 252 7.64 -2.87 -5.62
C GLU A 252 7.89 -2.48 -4.15
N VAL A 253 6.90 -2.61 -3.26
CA VAL A 253 7.10 -2.40 -1.81
C VAL A 253 8.00 -3.48 -1.22
N GLU A 254 7.85 -4.74 -1.67
CA GLU A 254 8.67 -5.86 -1.22
C GLU A 254 10.13 -5.68 -1.66
N ALA A 255 10.36 -5.17 -2.88
CA ALA A 255 11.67 -4.89 -3.44
C ALA A 255 12.48 -3.81 -2.69
N VAL A 256 11.83 -2.99 -1.83
CA VAL A 256 12.54 -2.04 -0.95
C VAL A 256 13.43 -2.81 0.02
N THR A 257 14.72 -2.51 0.03
CA THR A 257 15.71 -3.25 0.83
C THR A 257 15.84 -2.70 2.24
N THR A 258 15.72 -1.38 2.44
CA THR A 258 15.84 -0.73 3.74
C THR A 258 14.58 -0.93 4.59
N PRO A 259 14.65 -1.58 5.77
CA PRO A 259 13.48 -1.87 6.59
C PRO A 259 12.72 -0.62 7.06
N SER A 260 13.41 0.41 7.53
CA SER A 260 12.77 1.66 7.98
C SER A 260 12.02 2.37 6.85
N THR A 261 12.61 2.43 5.65
CA THR A 261 11.96 2.96 4.44
C THR A 261 10.76 2.12 4.03
N LYS A 262 10.85 0.78 4.11
CA LYS A 262 9.73 -0.13 3.81
C LYS A 262 8.55 0.10 4.76
N VAL A 263 8.81 0.17 6.07
CA VAL A 263 7.77 0.43 7.08
C VAL A 263 7.13 1.80 6.87
N ALA A 264 7.94 2.84 6.62
CA ALA A 264 7.44 4.17 6.32
C ALA A 264 6.60 4.19 5.04
N LEU A 265 7.02 3.47 3.99
CA LEU A 265 6.28 3.37 2.74
C LEU A 265 4.92 2.70 2.95
N VAL A 266 4.87 1.57 3.68
CA VAL A 266 3.62 0.88 4.00
C VAL A 266 2.66 1.79 4.76
N ALA A 267 3.14 2.51 5.78
CA ALA A 267 2.32 3.47 6.52
C ALA A 267 1.81 4.62 5.63
N HIS A 268 2.68 5.16 4.78
CA HIS A 268 2.32 6.23 3.84
C HIS A 268 1.25 5.80 2.84
N VAL A 269 1.41 4.64 2.19
CA VAL A 269 0.41 4.14 1.23
C VAL A 269 -0.87 3.69 1.92
N TRP A 270 -0.77 3.20 3.16
CA TRP A 270 -1.94 2.90 3.98
C TRP A 270 -2.80 4.15 4.19
N GLU A 271 -2.21 5.22 4.69
CA GLU A 271 -2.92 6.48 4.98
C GLU A 271 -3.45 7.16 3.72
N THR A 272 -2.65 7.13 2.65
CA THR A 272 -2.96 7.86 1.40
C THR A 272 -4.00 7.14 0.54
N TYR A 273 -3.90 5.81 0.42
CA TYR A 273 -4.67 5.05 -0.57
C TYR A 273 -5.59 3.99 0.04
N VAL A 274 -5.17 3.28 1.09
CA VAL A 274 -5.86 2.05 1.54
C VAL A 274 -6.93 2.32 2.61
N ARG A 275 -6.60 3.13 3.62
CA ARG A 275 -7.39 3.32 4.84
C ARG A 275 -8.85 3.67 4.55
N THR A 276 -9.08 4.58 3.60
CA THR A 276 -10.42 5.05 3.26
C THR A 276 -11.30 3.96 2.63
N HIS A 277 -10.70 3.04 1.87
CA HIS A 277 -11.43 1.90 1.28
C HIS A 277 -11.74 0.84 2.32
N VAL A 278 -10.80 0.53 3.22
CA VAL A 278 -11.07 -0.35 4.37
C VAL A 278 -12.17 0.24 5.24
N ALA A 279 -12.15 1.55 5.51
CA ALA A 279 -13.20 2.26 6.24
C ALA A 279 -14.57 2.14 5.54
N SER A 280 -14.60 2.19 4.20
CA SER A 280 -15.83 2.03 3.43
C SER A 280 -16.41 0.61 3.53
N ILE A 281 -15.57 -0.43 3.49
CA ILE A 281 -16.00 -1.82 3.68
C ILE A 281 -16.50 -2.04 5.10
N LEU A 282 -15.79 -1.46 6.08
CA LEU A 282 -16.19 -1.47 7.48
C LEU A 282 -17.57 -0.83 7.66
N ALA A 283 -17.79 0.37 7.11
CA ALA A 283 -19.06 1.08 7.20
C ALA A 283 -20.21 0.28 6.58
N TYR A 284 -19.97 -0.35 5.42
CA TYR A 284 -20.94 -1.25 4.79
C TYR A 284 -21.39 -2.36 5.76
N TRP A 285 -20.45 -3.06 6.39
CA TRP A 285 -20.77 -4.15 7.32
C TRP A 285 -21.37 -3.67 8.64
N VAL A 286 -21.04 -2.47 9.11
CA VAL A 286 -21.74 -1.85 10.25
C VAL A 286 -23.21 -1.61 9.93
N ASP A 287 -23.52 -1.08 8.73
CA ASP A 287 -24.90 -0.84 8.32
C ASP A 287 -25.67 -2.16 8.14
N VAL A 288 -25.07 -3.18 7.49
CA VAL A 288 -25.67 -4.52 7.33
C VAL A 288 -25.94 -5.16 8.69
N ALA A 289 -24.97 -5.17 9.61
CA ALA A 289 -25.15 -5.75 10.94
C ALA A 289 -26.19 -5.00 11.79
N SER A 290 -26.46 -3.73 11.48
CA SER A 290 -27.51 -2.93 12.12
C SER A 290 -28.90 -3.10 11.48
N GLY A 291 -29.03 -3.95 10.45
CA GLY A 291 -30.29 -4.18 9.74
C GLY A 291 -30.71 -3.04 8.82
N ARG A 292 -29.81 -2.10 8.49
CA ARG A 292 -30.11 -1.00 7.56
C ARG A 292 -29.97 -1.48 6.12
N SER A 293 -30.85 -0.99 5.25
CA SER A 293 -30.76 -1.23 3.81
C SER A 293 -29.60 -0.45 3.20
N VAL A 294 -28.65 -1.13 2.58
CA VAL A 294 -27.50 -0.48 1.94
C VAL A 294 -27.80 -0.21 0.47
N SER A 295 -27.66 1.04 0.04
CA SER A 295 -28.03 1.50 -1.31
C SER A 295 -27.04 1.08 -2.41
N LYS A 296 -25.79 0.80 -2.04
CA LYS A 296 -24.74 0.29 -2.93
C LYS A 296 -24.30 -1.09 -2.43
N GLY A 297 -24.42 -2.10 -3.28
CA GLY A 297 -23.91 -3.44 -2.99
C GLY A 297 -22.39 -3.46 -2.95
N LEU A 298 -21.82 -4.20 -2.00
CA LEU A 298 -20.41 -4.58 -1.99
C LEU A 298 -20.26 -5.80 -2.90
N GLN A 299 -19.37 -5.76 -3.90
CA GLN A 299 -19.04 -6.95 -4.68
C GLN A 299 -18.08 -7.84 -3.88
N PRO A 300 -18.50 -9.06 -3.43
CA PRO A 300 -17.71 -9.83 -2.49
C PRO A 300 -16.36 -10.27 -3.06
N SER A 301 -16.28 -10.68 -4.32
CA SER A 301 -15.03 -11.13 -4.94
C SER A 301 -13.95 -10.03 -4.94
N ILE A 302 -14.31 -8.82 -5.38
CA ILE A 302 -13.40 -7.67 -5.43
C ILE A 302 -12.99 -7.23 -4.02
N ALA A 303 -13.95 -7.19 -3.08
CA ALA A 303 -13.67 -6.83 -1.69
C ALA A 303 -12.69 -7.81 -1.04
N ARG A 304 -12.89 -9.12 -1.25
CA ARG A 304 -12.00 -10.16 -0.72
C ARG A 304 -10.60 -10.12 -1.34
N GLN A 305 -10.49 -9.94 -2.66
CA GLN A 305 -9.18 -9.77 -3.32
C GLN A 305 -8.46 -8.54 -2.78
N PHE A 306 -9.14 -7.41 -2.66
CA PHE A 306 -8.58 -6.19 -2.05
C PHE A 306 -8.10 -6.43 -0.62
N LEU A 307 -8.95 -6.99 0.26
CA LEU A 307 -8.60 -7.25 1.66
C LEU A 307 -7.42 -8.22 1.78
N HIS A 308 -7.31 -9.20 0.87
CA HIS A 308 -6.17 -10.11 0.80
C HIS A 308 -4.87 -9.40 0.42
N LEU A 309 -4.88 -8.57 -0.62
CA LEU A 309 -3.70 -7.81 -1.05
C LEU A 309 -3.26 -6.80 0.03
N VAL A 310 -4.22 -6.17 0.72
CA VAL A 310 -3.92 -5.29 1.85
C VAL A 310 -3.36 -6.07 3.05
N ARG A 311 -3.82 -7.32 3.28
CA ARG A 311 -3.24 -8.19 4.31
C ARG A 311 -1.76 -8.48 4.00
N GLN A 312 -1.44 -8.82 2.75
CA GLN A 312 -0.06 -9.03 2.29
C GLN A 312 0.80 -7.78 2.50
N LEU A 313 0.27 -6.58 2.18
CA LEU A 313 0.96 -5.31 2.44
C LEU A 313 1.36 -5.17 3.92
N LEU A 314 0.45 -5.46 4.85
CA LEU A 314 0.69 -5.33 6.28
C LEU A 314 1.67 -6.39 6.80
N ASP A 315 1.69 -7.59 6.21
CA ASP A 315 2.64 -8.65 6.57
C ASP A 315 4.10 -8.26 6.27
N LEU A 316 4.35 -7.36 5.31
CA LEU A 316 5.68 -6.82 5.02
C LEU A 316 6.29 -6.01 6.18
N VAL A 317 5.48 -5.57 7.15
CA VAL A 317 5.91 -4.82 8.34
C VAL A 317 6.04 -5.73 9.58
N GLY A 318 5.38 -6.89 9.58
CA GLY A 318 5.15 -7.73 10.77
C GLY A 318 6.35 -8.43 11.42
N GLY A 319 7.59 -8.14 10.99
CA GLY A 319 8.80 -8.83 11.48
C GLY A 319 10.06 -7.97 11.64
N ALA A 320 10.02 -6.67 11.34
CA ALA A 320 11.20 -5.81 11.43
C ALA A 320 11.25 -5.08 12.77
N ALA A 321 12.24 -5.39 13.62
CA ALA A 321 12.67 -4.43 14.63
C ALA A 321 13.17 -3.19 13.88
N THR A 322 12.58 -2.02 14.11
CA THR A 322 13.06 -0.77 13.54
C THR A 322 14.43 -0.49 14.14
N PRO A 323 15.56 -0.63 13.41
CA PRO A 323 16.79 -0.03 13.88
C PRO A 323 16.57 1.49 13.89
N SER A 324 17.16 2.16 14.90
CA SER A 324 17.29 3.60 14.93
C SER A 324 17.80 4.07 13.56
N ARG A 325 17.06 4.99 12.92
CA ARG A 325 17.51 5.60 11.67
C ARG A 325 18.84 6.28 11.95
N GLU A 326 19.93 5.81 11.35
CA GLU A 326 21.11 6.65 11.15
C GLU A 326 20.64 7.75 10.21
N PHE A 327 20.47 8.96 10.76
CA PHE A 327 20.29 10.16 9.97
C PHE A 327 21.50 10.23 9.05
N LEU A 328 21.29 10.07 7.75
CA LEU A 328 22.22 10.65 6.78
C LEU A 328 22.03 12.16 6.92
N ASP A 329 22.69 12.74 7.93
CA ASP A 329 23.01 14.15 7.99
C ASP A 329 23.86 14.44 6.75
N ASP A 330 23.18 14.91 5.71
CA ASP A 330 23.72 15.76 4.67
C ASP A 330 22.58 16.74 4.40
N ASP A 331 22.34 17.62 5.39
CA ASP A 331 21.54 18.85 5.27
C ASP A 331 22.28 19.82 4.31
N ASP A 332 22.50 19.36 3.07
CA ASP A 332 22.85 20.25 1.97
C ASP A 332 21.56 21.01 1.64
N GLU A 333 21.47 22.28 2.04
CA GLU A 333 20.36 23.15 1.63
C GLU A 333 20.20 23.07 0.10
N ALA A 334 18.96 22.82 -0.36
CA ALA A 334 18.68 22.75 -1.78
C ALA A 334 19.01 24.10 -2.44
N LEU A 335 19.94 24.09 -3.39
CA LEU A 335 20.29 25.28 -4.17
C LEU A 335 19.16 25.61 -5.14
N LEU A 336 18.45 26.70 -4.86
CA LEU A 336 17.33 27.18 -5.67
C LEU A 336 17.76 28.35 -6.54
N THR A 337 17.40 28.33 -7.83
CA THR A 337 17.70 29.43 -8.75
C THR A 337 16.99 30.74 -8.38
N SER A 338 15.95 30.70 -7.54
CA SER A 338 15.34 31.92 -6.98
C SER A 338 16.30 32.73 -6.11
N GLN A 339 17.26 32.07 -5.44
CA GLN A 339 18.30 32.74 -4.63
C GLN A 339 19.17 33.68 -5.47
N LEU A 340 19.29 33.41 -6.78
CA LEU A 340 20.05 34.27 -7.67
C LEU A 340 19.41 35.66 -7.79
N VAL A 341 18.11 35.82 -7.58
CA VAL A 341 17.45 37.14 -7.66
C VAL A 341 17.82 38.04 -6.48
N GLU A 342 18.20 37.43 -5.35
CA GLU A 342 18.52 38.13 -4.12
C GLU A 342 19.90 38.80 -4.20
N GLN A 343 20.09 39.83 -3.37
CA GLN A 343 21.39 40.47 -3.23
C GLN A 343 22.25 39.63 -2.27
N ILE A 344 23.01 38.71 -2.85
CA ILE A 344 23.91 37.81 -2.11
C ILE A 344 25.35 38.09 -2.54
N ALA A 345 26.24 38.22 -1.56
CA ALA A 345 27.68 38.25 -1.79
C ALA A 345 28.19 36.81 -1.88
N TRP A 346 28.80 36.48 -3.01
CA TRP A 346 29.42 35.18 -3.26
C TRP A 346 30.91 35.27 -3.00
N THR A 347 31.46 34.24 -2.37
CA THR A 347 32.91 34.03 -2.25
C THR A 347 33.34 32.96 -3.26
N GLY A 348 34.38 33.24 -4.05
CA GLY A 348 34.88 32.38 -5.12
C GLY A 348 34.73 32.98 -6.52
N SER A 349 35.10 32.19 -7.55
CA SER A 349 35.02 32.60 -8.96
C SER A 349 33.61 32.42 -9.55
N ASP A 350 33.33 33.08 -10.67
CA ASP A 350 32.07 32.87 -11.40
C ASP A 350 31.96 31.43 -11.95
N THR A 351 33.10 30.79 -12.25
CA THR A 351 33.18 29.37 -12.59
C THR A 351 32.81 28.46 -11.43
N ASP A 352 33.15 28.81 -10.19
CA ASP A 352 32.79 28.02 -9.01
C ASP A 352 31.27 28.00 -8.82
N VAL A 353 30.62 29.17 -8.94
CA VAL A 353 29.15 29.26 -8.86
C VAL A 353 28.47 28.50 -9.99
N LEU A 354 29.00 28.58 -11.22
CA LEU A 354 28.48 27.77 -12.34
C LEU A 354 28.64 26.27 -12.08
N SER A 355 29.79 25.85 -11.53
CA SER A 355 30.04 24.45 -11.20
C SER A 355 29.15 23.94 -10.07
N LEU A 356 28.86 24.80 -9.08
CA LEU A 356 28.01 24.51 -7.93
C LEU A 356 26.56 24.22 -8.39
N PHE A 357 25.95 25.15 -9.14
CA PHE A 357 24.62 24.92 -9.73
C PHE A 357 24.63 23.79 -10.76
N GLY A 358 25.74 23.63 -11.48
CA GLY A 358 25.93 22.53 -12.42
C GLY A 358 26.03 21.16 -11.77
N ALA A 359 26.57 21.02 -10.57
CA ALA A 359 26.66 19.74 -9.87
C ALA A 359 25.38 19.43 -9.08
N ALA A 360 24.74 20.45 -8.50
CA ALA A 360 23.62 20.29 -7.57
C ALA A 360 22.29 19.88 -8.23
N TRP A 361 22.23 19.80 -9.57
CA TRP A 361 20.99 19.63 -10.32
C TRP A 361 20.98 18.42 -11.26
N PRO A 362 19.90 17.64 -11.32
CA PRO A 362 18.69 17.72 -10.48
C PRO A 362 19.01 17.47 -8.99
N PRO A 363 18.17 17.90 -8.03
CA PRO A 363 18.43 17.65 -6.63
C PRO A 363 18.51 16.15 -6.29
N ARG A 364 19.15 15.81 -5.16
CA ARG A 364 19.14 14.43 -4.63
C ARG A 364 17.71 14.00 -4.34
N TYR A 365 17.43 12.69 -4.46
CA TYR A 365 16.11 12.12 -4.19
C TYR A 365 15.56 12.44 -2.77
N THR A 366 16.43 12.78 -1.81
CA THR A 366 16.07 13.16 -0.44
C THR A 366 15.19 14.41 -0.38
N HIS A 367 15.29 15.30 -1.37
CA HIS A 367 14.44 16.49 -1.48
C HIS A 367 13.05 16.21 -2.05
N ALA A 368 12.76 14.98 -2.48
CA ALA A 368 11.44 14.62 -2.99
C ALA A 368 10.37 14.77 -1.89
N THR A 369 9.17 15.22 -2.26
CA THR A 369 8.00 15.24 -1.36
C THR A 369 7.71 13.86 -0.78
N LEU A 370 7.93 12.80 -1.55
CA LEU A 370 7.81 11.43 -1.05
C LEU A 370 8.87 11.13 0.01
N ALA A 371 10.15 11.41 -0.27
CA ALA A 371 11.24 11.15 0.69
C ALA A 371 11.04 11.91 2.01
N THR A 372 10.63 13.18 1.94
CA THR A 372 10.29 14.00 3.12
C THR A 372 9.03 13.53 3.85
N SER A 373 8.05 12.94 3.15
CA SER A 373 6.88 12.32 3.79
C SER A 373 7.25 11.03 4.51
N LEU A 374 8.13 10.22 3.92
CA LEU A 374 8.63 8.97 4.51
C LEU A 374 9.61 9.23 5.67
N SER A 375 10.30 10.37 5.69
CA SER A 375 11.20 10.73 6.80
C SER A 375 10.44 11.06 8.08
N ARG A 376 9.20 11.55 7.99
CA ARG A 376 8.34 11.89 9.14
C ARG A 376 7.70 10.69 9.84
N ILE A 377 7.80 9.49 9.27
CA ILE A 377 7.22 8.27 9.83
C ILE A 377 8.31 7.52 10.60
N ASP A 378 8.25 7.60 11.92
CA ASP A 378 9.24 6.99 12.82
C ASP A 378 9.09 5.47 12.94
N GLY A 379 7.88 4.94 12.69
CA GLY A 379 7.61 3.51 12.68
C GLY A 379 6.13 3.17 12.83
N VAL A 380 5.82 1.88 12.80
CA VAL A 380 4.48 1.34 12.99
C VAL A 380 4.52 0.31 14.12
N PRO A 381 3.71 0.47 15.20
CA PRO A 381 3.67 -0.51 16.28
C PRO A 381 3.17 -1.87 15.79
N THR A 382 3.86 -2.96 16.14
CA THR A 382 3.47 -4.33 15.78
C THR A 382 2.06 -4.67 16.25
N THR A 383 1.68 -4.19 17.44
CA THR A 383 0.32 -4.36 18.00
C THR A 383 -0.75 -3.71 17.13
N SER A 384 -0.44 -2.56 16.52
CA SER A 384 -1.34 -1.88 15.59
C SER A 384 -1.49 -2.67 14.30
N VAL A 385 -0.38 -3.14 13.70
CA VAL A 385 -0.42 -4.02 12.51
C VAL A 385 -1.30 -5.24 12.78
N GLN A 386 -1.07 -5.93 13.90
CA GLN A 386 -1.86 -7.10 14.29
C GLN A 386 -3.36 -6.81 14.42
N LEU A 387 -3.74 -5.66 15.00
CA LEU A 387 -5.15 -5.25 15.10
C LEU A 387 -5.78 -5.00 13.73
N HIS A 388 -5.05 -4.36 12.80
CA HIS A 388 -5.52 -4.15 11.43
C HIS A 388 -5.67 -5.47 10.69
N CYS A 389 -4.72 -6.39 10.86
CA CYS A 389 -4.79 -7.72 10.29
C CYS A 389 -5.99 -8.52 10.81
N GLN A 390 -6.30 -8.42 12.10
CA GLN A 390 -7.53 -8.96 12.69
C GLN A 390 -8.78 -8.36 12.06
N LEU A 391 -8.81 -7.04 11.88
CA LEU A 391 -9.94 -6.36 11.22
C LEU A 391 -10.14 -6.86 9.80
N LEU A 392 -9.08 -6.90 8.98
CA LEU A 392 -9.15 -7.37 7.59
C LEU A 392 -9.67 -8.82 7.51
N SER A 393 -9.20 -9.70 8.40
CA SER A 393 -9.67 -11.10 8.47
C SER A 393 -11.17 -11.20 8.78
N VAL A 394 -11.70 -10.36 9.67
CA VAL A 394 -13.14 -10.30 9.96
C VAL A 394 -13.94 -9.77 8.77
N LEU A 395 -13.45 -8.72 8.11
CA LEU A 395 -14.13 -8.15 6.94
C LEU A 395 -14.14 -9.13 5.74
N ASP A 396 -13.08 -9.91 5.56
CA ASP A 396 -13.03 -11.00 4.58
C ASP A 396 -14.03 -12.11 4.95
N ALA A 397 -14.08 -12.49 6.23
CA ALA A 397 -15.03 -13.49 6.72
C ALA A 397 -16.49 -13.05 6.53
N PHE A 398 -16.84 -11.79 6.78
CA PHE A 398 -18.18 -11.28 6.49
C PHE A 398 -18.49 -11.29 5.00
N SER A 399 -17.49 -11.01 4.16
CA SER A 399 -17.64 -11.06 2.70
C SER A 399 -17.79 -12.49 2.17
N ALA A 400 -17.24 -13.50 2.87
CA ALA A 400 -17.38 -14.91 2.53
C ALA A 400 -18.68 -15.52 3.09
N VAL A 401 -19.06 -15.17 4.33
CA VAL A 401 -20.22 -15.69 5.05
C VAL A 401 -21.04 -14.51 5.61
N PRO A 402 -21.86 -13.84 4.78
CA PRO A 402 -22.63 -12.66 5.20
C PRO A 402 -23.58 -12.91 6.36
N ASP A 403 -24.17 -14.11 6.43
CA ASP A 403 -25.13 -14.50 7.48
C ASP A 403 -24.48 -14.61 8.87
N ALA A 404 -23.15 -14.73 8.93
CA ALA A 404 -22.40 -14.76 10.18
C ALA A 404 -22.03 -13.37 10.69
N ALA A 405 -22.38 -12.29 9.98
CA ALA A 405 -22.03 -10.93 10.35
C ALA A 405 -22.58 -10.54 11.74
N VAL A 406 -21.74 -9.88 12.52
CA VAL A 406 -22.06 -9.38 13.87
C VAL A 406 -21.62 -7.91 14.02
N PRO A 407 -22.20 -7.14 14.95
CA PRO A 407 -21.78 -5.75 15.16
C PRO A 407 -20.28 -5.67 15.51
N LEU A 408 -19.50 -4.95 14.70
CA LEU A 408 -18.03 -4.89 14.85
C LEU A 408 -17.58 -4.33 16.20
N GLN A 409 -18.39 -3.51 16.87
CA GLN A 409 -18.09 -3.04 18.23
C GLN A 409 -17.96 -4.20 19.22
N THR A 410 -18.63 -5.33 18.99
CA THR A 410 -18.53 -6.53 19.85
C THR A 410 -17.19 -7.25 19.72
N LEU A 411 -16.49 -7.08 18.59
CA LEU A 411 -15.22 -7.76 18.30
C LEU A 411 -14.00 -6.85 18.53
N PHE A 412 -14.16 -5.53 18.39
CA PHE A 412 -13.06 -4.55 18.46
C PHE A 412 -13.27 -3.40 19.45
N GLY A 413 -14.46 -3.29 20.08
CA GLY A 413 -14.81 -2.18 20.98
C GLY A 413 -15.09 -0.87 20.23
N ALA A 414 -14.06 -0.28 19.63
CA ALA A 414 -14.12 0.98 18.89
C ALA A 414 -13.54 0.83 17.46
N PRO A 415 -14.21 0.08 16.56
CA PRO A 415 -13.71 -0.21 15.22
C PRO A 415 -13.44 1.05 14.39
N GLN A 416 -14.17 2.14 14.62
CA GLN A 416 -13.96 3.42 13.93
C GLN A 416 -12.57 4.04 14.18
N LEU A 417 -11.92 3.76 15.32
CA LEU A 417 -10.59 4.28 15.63
C LEU A 417 -9.49 3.58 14.81
N LEU A 418 -9.72 2.33 14.41
CA LEU A 418 -8.77 1.60 13.55
C LEU A 418 -8.67 2.20 12.15
N CYS A 419 -9.73 2.88 11.67
CA CYS A 419 -9.75 3.51 10.36
C CYS A 419 -9.64 5.05 10.43
N ALA A 420 -9.39 5.60 11.62
CA ALA A 420 -9.13 7.03 11.81
C ALA A 420 -7.76 7.42 11.21
N PRO A 421 -7.53 8.70 10.86
CA PRO A 421 -6.20 9.18 10.48
C PRO A 421 -5.17 8.78 11.55
N ASP A 422 -4.00 8.31 11.11
CA ASP A 422 -2.92 7.82 11.97
C ASP A 422 -3.29 6.58 12.80
N GLY A 423 -4.40 5.89 12.50
CA GLY A 423 -4.84 4.70 13.24
C GLY A 423 -3.83 3.55 13.16
N LEU A 424 -3.05 3.47 12.07
CA LEU A 424 -1.99 2.48 11.92
C LEU A 424 -0.77 2.78 12.80
N THR A 425 -0.43 4.04 13.02
CA THR A 425 0.72 4.45 13.85
C THR A 425 0.33 4.65 15.31
N THR A 426 -0.94 4.94 15.61
CA THR A 426 -1.47 5.18 16.95
C THR A 426 -2.56 4.15 17.31
N PRO A 427 -2.19 3.04 17.97
CA PRO A 427 -3.16 2.01 18.32
C PRO A 427 -4.17 2.54 19.35
N PRO A 428 -5.45 2.11 19.28
CA PRO A 428 -6.45 2.51 20.25
C PRO A 428 -6.10 1.98 21.65
N PRO A 429 -6.32 2.76 22.71
CA PRO A 429 -6.16 2.27 24.08
C PRO A 429 -7.24 1.20 24.36
N ILE A 430 -6.81 0.00 24.76
CA ILE A 430 -7.72 -1.09 25.15
C ILE A 430 -7.50 -1.40 26.63
N ASP A 431 -8.52 -1.18 27.45
CA ASP A 431 -8.51 -1.55 28.86
C ASP A 431 -8.54 -3.07 29.05
N ALA A 432 -7.85 -3.56 30.08
CA ALA A 432 -7.72 -5.00 30.36
C ALA A 432 -9.08 -5.72 30.58
N ALA A 433 -10.04 -5.05 31.20
CA ALA A 433 -11.40 -5.59 31.39
C ALA A 433 -12.16 -5.71 30.05
N GLY A 434 -11.96 -4.76 29.14
CA GLY A 434 -12.49 -4.82 27.78
C GLY A 434 -11.88 -5.96 26.97
N ALA A 435 -10.58 -6.21 27.11
CA ALA A 435 -9.89 -7.28 26.38
C ALA A 435 -10.45 -8.68 26.65
N SER A 436 -10.84 -8.99 27.89
CA SER A 436 -11.43 -10.29 28.24
C SER A 436 -12.81 -10.50 27.61
N ALA A 437 -13.68 -9.49 27.69
CA ALA A 437 -15.01 -9.53 27.09
C ALA A 437 -14.94 -9.68 25.55
N LEU A 438 -14.02 -8.95 24.91
CA LEU A 438 -13.78 -9.06 23.46
C LEU A 438 -13.27 -10.46 23.08
N THR A 439 -12.38 -11.06 23.88
CA THR A 439 -11.86 -12.41 23.62
C THR A 439 -12.98 -13.45 23.65
N ALA A 440 -13.89 -13.37 24.62
CA ALA A 440 -15.04 -14.26 24.69
C ALA A 440 -15.98 -14.07 23.47
N ALA A 441 -16.24 -12.82 23.07
CA ALA A 441 -17.05 -12.53 21.89
C ALA A 441 -16.42 -13.05 20.59
N ARG A 442 -15.10 -12.88 20.42
CA ARG A 442 -14.32 -13.41 19.28
C ARG A 442 -14.37 -14.92 19.22
N TYR A 443 -14.27 -15.60 20.37
CA TYR A 443 -14.38 -17.06 20.45
C TYR A 443 -15.74 -17.57 19.97
N GLN A 444 -16.83 -16.96 20.44
CA GLN A 444 -18.19 -17.31 20.02
C GLN A 444 -18.44 -17.02 18.54
N PHE A 445 -17.93 -15.90 18.04
CA PHE A 445 -18.01 -15.55 16.63
C PHE A 445 -17.31 -16.59 15.74
N VAL A 446 -16.11 -17.04 16.12
CA VAL A 446 -15.38 -18.09 15.39
C VAL A 446 -16.14 -19.41 15.38
N LEU A 447 -16.72 -19.83 16.51
CA LEU A 447 -17.54 -21.05 16.54
C LEU A 447 -18.74 -20.96 15.59
N ARG A 448 -19.36 -19.78 15.45
CA ARG A 448 -20.43 -19.56 14.46
C ARG A 448 -19.92 -19.65 13.03
N LEU A 449 -18.75 -19.07 12.74
CA LEU A 449 -18.14 -19.17 11.40
C LEU A 449 -17.86 -20.61 11.01
N LEU A 450 -17.29 -21.40 11.92
CA LEU A 450 -16.95 -22.82 11.67
C LEU A 450 -18.19 -23.67 11.33
N GLN A 451 -19.39 -23.28 11.77
CA GLN A 451 -20.63 -23.96 11.40
C GLN A 451 -21.04 -23.73 9.94
N SER A 452 -20.51 -22.66 9.31
CA SER A 452 -20.83 -22.28 7.93
C SER A 452 -19.66 -22.56 6.97
N ASP A 453 -18.45 -22.15 7.35
CA ASP A 453 -17.21 -22.35 6.58
C ASP A 453 -16.04 -22.60 7.54
N VAL A 454 -15.53 -23.83 7.51
CA VAL A 454 -14.45 -24.31 8.39
C VAL A 454 -13.13 -23.58 8.10
N ALA A 455 -12.82 -23.33 6.83
CA ALA A 455 -11.55 -22.72 6.44
C ALA A 455 -11.50 -21.25 6.88
N VAL A 456 -12.58 -20.50 6.65
CA VAL A 456 -12.73 -19.11 7.10
C VAL A 456 -12.66 -19.02 8.62
N GLY A 457 -13.39 -19.90 9.33
CA GLY A 457 -13.42 -19.91 10.79
C GLY A 457 -12.04 -20.12 11.42
N PHE A 458 -11.25 -21.09 10.93
CA PHE A 458 -9.89 -21.32 11.46
C PHE A 458 -8.90 -20.22 11.08
N ASN A 459 -9.03 -19.59 9.91
CA ASN A 459 -8.20 -18.44 9.54
C ASN A 459 -8.43 -17.26 10.49
N VAL A 460 -9.69 -16.93 10.78
CA VAL A 460 -10.06 -15.90 11.76
C VAL A 460 -9.58 -16.25 13.16
N ALA A 461 -9.72 -17.52 13.57
CA ALA A 461 -9.24 -18.02 14.86
C ALA A 461 -7.73 -17.79 15.06
N SER A 462 -6.94 -18.13 14.02
CA SER A 462 -5.49 -17.94 14.01
C SER A 462 -5.13 -16.45 14.08
N THR A 463 -5.84 -15.61 13.33
CA THR A 463 -5.58 -14.16 13.29
C THR A 463 -5.92 -13.48 14.63
N PHE A 464 -6.95 -13.95 15.32
CA PHE A 464 -7.28 -13.49 16.68
C PHE A 464 -6.38 -14.07 17.78
N TYR A 465 -5.44 -14.96 17.44
CA TYR A 465 -4.60 -15.68 18.41
C TYR A 465 -5.41 -16.45 19.45
N LEU A 466 -6.55 -17.04 19.05
CA LEU A 466 -7.38 -17.84 19.93
C LEU A 466 -6.81 -19.26 20.12
N PRO A 467 -7.10 -19.93 21.25
CA PRO A 467 -6.61 -21.29 21.51
C PRO A 467 -7.25 -22.30 20.53
N LEU A 468 -6.52 -22.63 19.46
CA LEU A 468 -7.01 -23.48 18.38
C LEU A 468 -7.46 -24.87 18.87
N ASP A 469 -6.77 -25.45 19.85
CA ASP A 469 -7.14 -26.77 20.39
C ASP A 469 -8.48 -26.74 21.12
N ALA A 470 -8.79 -25.67 21.85
CA ALA A 470 -10.08 -25.50 22.49
C ALA A 470 -11.20 -25.31 21.45
N ILE A 471 -10.93 -24.50 20.41
CA ILE A 471 -11.86 -24.28 19.30
C ILE A 471 -12.14 -25.58 18.54
N LYS A 472 -11.11 -26.37 18.23
CA LYS A 472 -11.26 -27.68 17.59
C LYS A 472 -12.12 -28.62 18.44
N GLN A 473 -11.90 -28.65 19.75
CA GLN A 473 -12.71 -29.45 20.66
C GLN A 473 -14.18 -29.04 20.65
N ASP A 474 -14.49 -27.75 20.80
CA ASP A 474 -15.87 -27.26 20.80
C ASP A 474 -16.56 -27.44 19.43
N HIS A 475 -15.84 -27.23 18.33
CA HIS A 475 -16.37 -27.47 17.00
C HIS A 475 -16.60 -28.97 16.73
N ALA A 476 -15.72 -29.85 17.21
CA ALA A 476 -15.93 -31.30 17.13
C ALA A 476 -17.19 -31.72 17.88
N VAL A 477 -17.47 -31.13 19.06
CA VAL A 477 -18.72 -31.39 19.77
C VAL A 477 -19.93 -31.01 18.91
N PHE A 478 -19.90 -29.85 18.25
CA PHE A 478 -20.96 -29.45 17.30
C PHE A 478 -21.13 -30.44 16.14
N LEU A 479 -20.02 -30.96 15.58
CA LEU A 479 -20.06 -31.96 14.50
C LEU A 479 -20.70 -33.28 14.97
N TYR A 480 -20.37 -33.74 16.18
CA TYR A 480 -21.02 -34.89 16.82
C TYR A 480 -22.49 -34.61 17.16
N GLU A 481 -22.86 -33.40 17.59
CA GLU A 481 -24.27 -33.03 17.79
C GLU A 481 -25.07 -33.10 16.48
N SER A 482 -24.40 -32.92 15.35
CA SER A 482 -25.00 -32.81 14.01
C SER A 482 -24.91 -34.08 13.15
N GLY A 483 -24.42 -35.21 13.67
CA GLY A 483 -24.32 -36.44 12.86
C GLY A 483 -23.06 -36.56 11.98
N LEU A 484 -22.13 -35.61 12.06
CA LEU A 484 -20.94 -35.50 11.17
C LEU A 484 -19.69 -36.13 11.81
N ASP A 485 -19.84 -37.33 12.36
CA ASP A 485 -18.84 -38.02 13.19
C ASP A 485 -17.48 -38.18 12.50
N SER A 486 -17.45 -38.51 11.20
CA SER A 486 -16.17 -38.69 10.47
C SER A 486 -15.34 -37.41 10.42
N HIS A 487 -15.98 -36.25 10.27
CA HIS A 487 -15.31 -34.95 10.25
C HIS A 487 -14.87 -34.57 11.68
N ALA A 488 -15.66 -34.92 12.69
CA ALA A 488 -15.31 -34.69 14.08
C ALA A 488 -14.08 -35.52 14.51
N GLU A 489 -14.02 -36.78 14.11
CA GLU A 489 -12.88 -37.67 14.37
C GLU A 489 -11.60 -37.17 13.70
N GLU A 490 -11.68 -36.77 12.43
CA GLU A 490 -10.55 -36.18 11.70
C GLU A 490 -10.04 -34.90 12.38
N LEU A 491 -10.97 -34.02 12.80
CA LEU A 491 -10.65 -32.77 13.46
C LEU A 491 -9.98 -32.96 14.83
N LEU A 492 -10.47 -33.93 15.62
CA LEU A 492 -9.92 -34.23 16.94
C LEU A 492 -8.56 -34.94 16.84
N GLY A 493 -8.36 -35.81 15.85
CA GLY A 493 -7.08 -36.48 15.61
C GLY A 493 -6.47 -37.07 16.89
N LYS A 494 -5.28 -36.58 17.29
CA LYS A 494 -4.57 -36.99 18.52
C LYS A 494 -4.68 -35.99 19.68
N LEU A 495 -5.64 -35.07 19.64
CA LEU A 495 -5.80 -34.05 20.67
C LEU A 495 -6.19 -34.66 22.01
N THR A 496 -5.57 -34.18 23.09
CA THR A 496 -5.98 -34.49 24.45
C THR A 496 -7.24 -33.70 24.79
N LEU A 497 -8.35 -34.41 24.99
CA LEU A 497 -9.63 -33.79 25.28
C LEU A 497 -9.71 -33.34 26.74
N SER A 498 -10.27 -32.15 26.96
CA SER A 498 -10.59 -31.70 28.32
C SER A 498 -11.72 -32.54 28.93
N PRO A 499 -11.74 -32.75 30.27
CA PRO A 499 -12.78 -33.57 30.92
C PRO A 499 -14.21 -33.08 30.64
N GLY A 500 -14.39 -31.76 30.51
CA GLY A 500 -15.68 -31.16 30.14
C GLY A 500 -16.15 -31.57 28.74
N ILE A 501 -15.24 -31.62 27.77
CA ILE A 501 -15.53 -32.05 26.40
C ILE A 501 -15.85 -33.55 26.36
N CYS A 502 -15.06 -34.39 27.05
CA CYS A 502 -15.36 -35.82 27.17
C CYS A 502 -16.77 -36.06 27.71
N ARG A 503 -17.16 -35.33 28.77
CA ARG A 503 -18.51 -35.44 29.34
C ARG A 503 -19.60 -35.02 28.35
N ARG A 504 -19.41 -33.93 27.59
CA ARG A 504 -20.36 -33.51 26.53
C ARG A 504 -20.53 -34.58 25.45
N LEU A 505 -19.44 -35.19 24.99
CA LEU A 505 -19.48 -36.30 24.03
C LEU A 505 -20.22 -37.53 24.58
N GLY A 506 -20.09 -37.80 25.88
CA GLY A 506 -20.89 -38.81 26.59
C GLY A 506 -22.39 -38.49 26.62
N CYS A 507 -22.77 -37.22 26.83
CA CYS A 507 -24.16 -36.75 26.75
C CYS A 507 -24.76 -36.95 25.35
N ILE A 508 -23.97 -36.65 24.31
CA ILE A 508 -24.36 -36.85 22.91
C ILE A 508 -24.60 -38.33 22.63
N ALA A 509 -23.64 -39.19 22.97
CA ALA A 509 -23.75 -40.63 22.77
C ALA A 509 -25.00 -41.20 23.47
N ARG A 510 -25.23 -40.83 24.74
CA ARG A 510 -26.42 -41.25 25.49
C ARG A 510 -27.71 -40.81 24.81
N THR A 511 -27.78 -39.55 24.38
CA THR A 511 -28.98 -38.99 23.74
C THR A 511 -29.27 -39.66 22.40
N ARG A 512 -28.23 -39.94 21.60
CA ARG A 512 -28.37 -40.71 20.37
C ARG A 512 -28.91 -42.11 20.61
N VAL A 513 -28.39 -42.83 21.61
CA VAL A 513 -28.94 -44.16 21.99
C VAL A 513 -30.40 -44.03 22.41
N ALA A 514 -30.76 -43.03 23.21
CA ALA A 514 -32.14 -42.79 23.62
C ALA A 514 -33.08 -42.55 22.43
N LEU A 515 -32.65 -41.76 21.44
CA LEU A 515 -33.41 -41.51 20.20
C LEU A 515 -33.57 -42.78 19.36
N VAL A 516 -32.55 -43.64 19.28
CA VAL A 516 -32.66 -44.94 18.62
C VAL A 516 -33.67 -45.83 19.34
N LEU A 517 -33.55 -46.00 20.66
CA LEU A 517 -34.46 -46.83 21.45
C LEU A 517 -35.91 -46.32 21.38
N SER A 518 -36.12 -45.00 21.41
CA SER A 518 -37.44 -44.39 21.26
C SER A 518 -38.07 -44.73 19.91
N ARG A 519 -37.32 -44.61 18.82
CA ARG A 519 -37.76 -45.00 17.46
C ARG A 519 -38.03 -46.50 17.33
N MET A 520 -37.27 -47.34 18.01
CA MET A 520 -37.50 -48.77 18.00
C MET A 520 -38.76 -49.15 18.78
N ARG A 521 -39.01 -48.52 19.93
CA ARG A 521 -40.24 -48.71 20.72
C ARG A 521 -41.50 -48.30 19.98
N SER A 522 -41.44 -47.28 19.13
CA SER A 522 -42.61 -46.82 18.38
C SER A 522 -42.96 -47.71 17.18
N ARG A 523 -42.13 -48.71 16.85
CA ARG A 523 -42.37 -49.59 15.70
C ARG A 523 -42.57 -51.04 16.14
N PRO A 524 -43.68 -51.69 15.74
CA PRO A 524 -43.99 -53.06 16.18
C PRO A 524 -42.98 -54.09 15.67
N GLU A 525 -42.29 -53.80 14.56
CA GLU A 525 -41.27 -54.67 13.96
C GLU A 525 -40.10 -54.95 14.92
N TYR A 526 -39.80 -54.05 15.86
CA TYR A 526 -38.73 -54.24 16.84
C TYR A 526 -39.22 -54.72 18.21
N ALA A 527 -40.51 -55.04 18.40
CA ALA A 527 -41.05 -55.40 19.70
C ALA A 527 -40.33 -56.62 20.33
N ALA A 528 -40.09 -57.67 19.53
CA ALA A 528 -39.35 -58.86 19.97
C ALA A 528 -37.90 -58.52 20.36
N LEU A 529 -37.25 -57.63 19.60
CA LEU A 529 -35.89 -57.16 19.86
C LEU A 529 -35.82 -56.36 21.18
N MET A 530 -36.79 -55.47 21.39
CA MET A 530 -36.88 -54.63 22.59
C MET A 530 -37.03 -55.44 23.89
N THR A 531 -37.71 -56.60 23.85
CA THR A 531 -37.84 -57.49 25.03
C THR A 531 -36.55 -58.18 25.46
N ARG A 532 -35.55 -58.24 24.57
CA ARG A 532 -34.25 -58.88 24.83
C ARG A 532 -33.18 -57.89 25.32
N MET A 533 -33.53 -56.60 25.42
CA MET A 533 -32.61 -55.54 25.85
C MET A 533 -32.48 -55.51 27.39
N PRO A 534 -31.31 -55.18 27.95
CA PRO A 534 -31.16 -54.92 29.38
C PRO A 534 -32.07 -53.77 29.84
N ALA A 535 -33.08 -54.09 30.65
CA ALA A 535 -34.13 -53.15 31.05
C ALA A 535 -33.61 -52.00 31.92
N ASP A 536 -32.63 -52.28 32.78
CA ASP A 536 -31.95 -51.32 33.65
C ASP A 536 -31.18 -50.26 32.85
N VAL A 537 -30.40 -50.69 31.85
CA VAL A 537 -29.65 -49.78 30.96
C VAL A 537 -30.59 -48.97 30.10
N CYS A 538 -31.62 -49.60 29.51
CA CYS A 538 -32.61 -48.90 28.68
C CYS A 538 -33.41 -47.85 29.48
N THR A 539 -33.78 -48.17 30.72
CA THR A 539 -34.50 -47.25 31.60
C THR A 539 -33.63 -46.06 31.95
N TRP A 540 -32.36 -46.31 32.29
CA TRP A 540 -31.39 -45.25 32.58
C TRP A 540 -31.12 -44.34 31.37
N VAL A 541 -30.83 -44.91 30.18
CA VAL A 541 -30.57 -44.14 28.95
C VAL A 541 -31.73 -43.21 28.60
N CYS A 542 -32.98 -43.63 28.84
CA CYS A 542 -34.16 -42.81 28.56
C CYS A 542 -34.50 -41.82 29.70
N SER A 543 -33.77 -41.83 30.81
CA SER A 543 -33.99 -40.95 31.96
C SER A 543 -32.96 -39.80 32.00
N PRO A 544 -33.25 -38.67 32.68
CA PRO A 544 -32.28 -37.58 32.84
C PRO A 544 -31.23 -37.83 33.95
N SER A 545 -31.01 -39.09 34.33
CA SER A 545 -30.16 -39.43 35.48
C SER A 545 -28.66 -39.32 35.15
N PRO A 546 -27.82 -38.97 36.14
CA PRO A 546 -26.38 -38.78 35.94
C PRO A 546 -25.68 -40.07 35.46
N PRO A 547 -24.46 -39.98 34.87
CA PRO A 547 -23.61 -38.79 34.75
C PRO A 547 -23.79 -37.97 33.46
N PHE A 548 -24.66 -38.42 32.55
CA PHE A 548 -24.88 -37.81 31.25
C PHE A 548 -26.32 -37.28 31.14
N PRO A 549 -26.56 -35.97 31.30
CA PRO A 549 -27.87 -35.39 31.01
C PRO A 549 -28.24 -35.51 29.52
N PRO A 550 -29.54 -35.41 29.18
CA PRO A 550 -29.99 -35.29 27.79
C PRO A 550 -29.40 -34.04 27.15
N ASP A 551 -29.03 -34.18 25.88
CA ASP A 551 -28.52 -33.08 25.06
C ASP A 551 -29.58 -32.63 24.06
N ASN A 552 -30.15 -31.44 24.26
CA ASN A 552 -31.22 -30.93 23.39
C ASN A 552 -30.72 -30.62 21.98
N ALA A 553 -29.44 -30.24 21.80
CA ALA A 553 -28.91 -29.91 20.49
C ALA A 553 -28.90 -31.14 19.56
N VAL A 554 -28.64 -32.33 20.11
CA VAL A 554 -28.71 -33.60 19.37
C VAL A 554 -30.14 -33.89 18.91
N ILE A 555 -31.14 -33.62 19.77
CA ILE A 555 -32.55 -33.87 19.44
C ILE A 555 -32.98 -33.00 18.25
N GLU A 556 -32.48 -31.76 18.18
CA GLU A 556 -32.77 -30.82 17.10
C GLU A 556 -31.99 -31.11 15.81
N ARG A 557 -30.70 -31.46 15.92
CA ARG A 557 -29.76 -31.48 14.78
C ARG A 557 -29.50 -32.89 14.21
N ASP A 558 -29.62 -33.93 15.03
CA ASP A 558 -29.40 -35.32 14.65
C ASP A 558 -30.62 -36.18 15.06
N ALA A 559 -31.78 -35.87 14.46
CA ALA A 559 -33.05 -36.53 14.77
C ALA A 559 -33.06 -38.03 14.40
N THR A 560 -32.15 -38.47 13.53
CA THR A 560 -32.04 -39.87 13.08
C THR A 560 -30.62 -40.41 13.21
N PRO A 561 -30.09 -40.56 14.44
CA PRO A 561 -28.70 -40.90 14.65
C PRO A 561 -28.36 -42.29 14.11
N SER A 562 -27.13 -42.41 13.61
CA SER A 562 -26.54 -43.67 13.16
C SER A 562 -26.08 -44.48 14.36
N ILE A 563 -26.66 -45.69 14.51
CA ILE A 563 -26.27 -46.60 15.59
C ILE A 563 -24.82 -47.09 15.45
N SER A 564 -24.31 -47.21 14.22
CA SER A 564 -22.91 -47.56 13.95
C SER A 564 -21.95 -46.43 14.33
N ALA A 565 -22.25 -45.18 14.00
CA ALA A 565 -21.43 -44.04 14.43
C ALA A 565 -21.45 -43.88 15.96
N THR A 566 -22.63 -44.05 16.57
CA THR A 566 -22.80 -44.03 18.03
C THR A 566 -21.98 -45.12 18.72
N TYR A 567 -21.84 -46.31 18.12
CA TYR A 567 -20.98 -47.37 18.63
C TYR A 567 -19.50 -46.96 18.68
N PHE A 568 -18.98 -46.33 17.62
CA PHE A 568 -17.61 -45.85 17.58
C PHE A 568 -17.36 -44.73 18.61
N LEU A 569 -18.27 -43.76 18.69
CA LEU A 569 -18.20 -42.70 19.71
C LEU A 569 -18.18 -43.26 21.14
N LEU A 570 -19.05 -44.24 21.45
CA LEU A 570 -19.05 -44.90 22.77
C LEU A 570 -17.74 -45.65 23.04
N THR A 571 -17.13 -46.24 22.02
CA THR A 571 -15.82 -46.90 22.13
C THR A 571 -14.73 -45.89 22.48
N GLN A 572 -14.76 -44.71 21.87
CA GLN A 572 -13.84 -43.61 22.20
C GLN A 572 -14.06 -43.06 23.60
N CYS A 573 -15.32 -42.86 24.01
CA CYS A 573 -15.68 -42.43 25.36
C CYS A 573 -15.08 -43.34 26.45
N LEU A 574 -15.01 -44.66 26.23
CA LEU A 574 -14.37 -45.57 27.19
C LEU A 574 -12.87 -45.33 27.37
N GLN A 575 -12.19 -44.84 26.34
CA GLN A 575 -10.77 -44.48 26.42
C GLN A 575 -10.57 -43.17 27.19
N TRP A 576 -11.53 -42.25 27.11
CA TRP A 576 -11.46 -40.95 27.76
C TRP A 576 -11.87 -40.98 29.23
N PHE A 577 -12.72 -41.91 29.65
CA PHE A 577 -13.17 -42.03 31.04
C PHE A 577 -12.35 -43.09 31.80
N PRO A 578 -11.61 -42.70 32.85
CA PRO A 578 -10.80 -43.63 33.62
C PRO A 578 -11.69 -44.64 34.37
N ALA A 579 -11.25 -45.89 34.43
CA ALA A 579 -11.88 -46.91 35.27
C ALA A 579 -11.30 -46.85 36.71
N PRO A 580 -12.12 -46.99 37.77
CA PRO A 580 -13.57 -47.12 37.79
C PRO A 580 -14.28 -45.76 38.04
N SER A 581 -14.77 -45.11 36.98
CA SER A 581 -15.68 -43.95 37.10
C SER A 581 -17.13 -44.33 36.80
N MET A 582 -18.07 -43.51 37.29
CA MET A 582 -19.50 -43.67 36.98
C MET A 582 -19.73 -43.50 35.46
N GLU A 583 -19.05 -42.55 34.84
CA GLU A 583 -19.02 -42.30 33.40
C GLU A 583 -18.56 -43.55 32.63
N HIS A 584 -17.46 -44.16 33.06
CA HIS A 584 -16.95 -45.39 32.45
C HIS A 584 -17.98 -46.54 32.56
N THR A 585 -18.53 -46.76 33.76
CA THR A 585 -19.50 -47.85 34.02
C THR A 585 -20.76 -47.70 33.15
N LYS A 586 -21.33 -46.49 33.08
CA LYS A 586 -22.53 -46.22 32.28
C LYS A 586 -22.25 -46.30 30.78
N THR A 587 -21.09 -45.81 30.33
CA THR A 587 -20.65 -45.93 28.93
C THR A 587 -20.48 -47.40 28.52
N THR A 588 -19.93 -48.25 29.37
CA THR A 588 -19.81 -49.70 29.13
C THR A 588 -21.17 -50.36 28.96
N GLY A 589 -22.15 -49.99 29.80
CA GLY A 589 -23.53 -50.45 29.66
C GLY A 589 -24.16 -50.04 28.33
N MET A 590 -23.99 -48.78 27.91
CA MET A 590 -24.46 -48.29 26.60
C MET A 590 -23.78 -49.01 25.44
N LEU A 591 -22.47 -49.22 25.50
CA LEU A 591 -21.72 -49.90 24.46
C LEU A 591 -22.17 -51.36 24.30
N GLY A 592 -22.39 -52.06 25.41
CA GLY A 592 -22.95 -53.42 25.41
C GLY A 592 -24.34 -53.48 24.79
N LEU A 593 -25.21 -52.52 25.13
CA LEU A 593 -26.55 -52.38 24.55
C LEU A 593 -26.49 -52.16 23.03
N VAL A 594 -25.68 -51.20 22.58
CA VAL A 594 -25.53 -50.85 21.15
C VAL A 594 -24.89 -52.01 20.36
N LYS A 595 -23.92 -52.71 20.94
CA LYS A 595 -23.32 -53.90 20.32
C LYS A 595 -24.36 -55.01 20.11
N SER A 596 -25.15 -55.30 21.14
CA SER A 596 -26.25 -56.28 21.05
C SER A 596 -27.26 -55.91 19.96
N LEU A 597 -27.64 -54.62 19.88
CA LEU A 597 -28.50 -54.11 18.81
C LEU A 597 -27.90 -54.33 17.42
N LEU A 598 -26.63 -53.99 17.22
CA LEU A 598 -25.94 -54.15 15.94
C LEU A 598 -25.86 -55.63 15.52
N ASP A 599 -25.55 -56.53 16.44
CA ASP A 599 -25.44 -57.96 16.15
C ASP A 599 -26.80 -58.59 15.82
N GLN A 600 -27.85 -58.22 16.56
CA GLN A 600 -29.21 -58.71 16.32
C GLN A 600 -29.81 -58.16 15.02
N LEU A 601 -29.60 -56.88 14.71
CA LEU A 601 -30.03 -56.29 13.43
C LEU A 601 -29.31 -56.92 12.22
N LYS A 602 -28.05 -57.33 12.38
CA LYS A 602 -27.31 -58.10 11.36
C LYS A 602 -27.92 -59.49 11.17
N GLN A 603 -28.25 -60.20 12.25
CA GLN A 603 -28.89 -61.52 12.18
C GLN A 603 -30.27 -61.45 11.52
N GLU A 604 -31.09 -60.46 11.87
CA GLU A 604 -32.42 -60.26 11.26
C GLU A 604 -32.35 -59.92 9.77
N ARG A 605 -31.36 -59.14 9.34
CA ARG A 605 -31.12 -58.88 7.91
C ARG A 605 -30.70 -60.13 7.15
N GLN A 606 -29.88 -60.99 7.75
CA GLN A 606 -29.43 -62.24 7.13
C GLN A 606 -30.55 -63.27 7.01
N THR A 607 -31.44 -63.37 8.01
CA THR A 607 -32.59 -64.27 7.96
C THR A 607 -33.67 -63.80 6.98
N THR A 608 -33.91 -62.48 6.87
CA THR A 608 -34.83 -61.92 5.86
C THR A 608 -34.30 -62.03 4.43
N THR A 609 -33.01 -61.80 4.17
CA THR A 609 -32.41 -62.01 2.84
C THR A 609 -32.36 -63.48 2.44
N ALA A 610 -32.11 -64.39 3.38
CA ALA A 610 -32.23 -65.83 3.15
C ALA A 610 -33.67 -66.24 2.80
N ALA A 611 -34.68 -65.72 3.51
CA ALA A 611 -36.09 -65.98 3.22
C ALA A 611 -36.56 -65.39 1.88
N ALA A 612 -36.04 -64.22 1.47
CA ALA A 612 -36.36 -63.60 0.17
C ALA A 612 -35.73 -64.35 -1.02
N ARG A 613 -34.49 -64.86 -0.89
CA ARG A 613 -33.85 -65.73 -1.91
C ARG A 613 -34.59 -67.05 -2.12
N VAL A 614 -35.17 -67.62 -1.05
CA VAL A 614 -35.96 -68.85 -1.14
C VAL A 614 -37.32 -68.61 -1.83
N ARG A 615 -37.88 -67.39 -1.78
CA ARG A 615 -39.12 -67.03 -2.48
C ARG A 615 -38.93 -66.55 -3.93
N GLY A 616 -37.74 -66.08 -4.31
CA GLY A 616 -37.44 -65.66 -5.69
C GLY A 616 -37.00 -66.79 -6.63
N ASN A 617 -36.76 -67.99 -6.11
CA ASN A 617 -36.45 -69.22 -6.85
C ASN A 617 -37.66 -70.19 -6.91
N GLN A 618 -38.89 -69.68 -6.71
CA GLN A 618 -40.14 -70.41 -6.92
C GLN A 618 -40.89 -69.85 -8.13
#